data_AF-A0A971EGC5-F1
#
_entry.id   AF-A0A971EGC5-F1
#
_cell.length_a   1.000
_cell.length_b   1.000
_cell.length_c   1.000
_cell.angle_alpha   90.00
_cell.angle_beta   90.00
_cell.angle_gamma   90.00
#
_symmetry.space_group_name_H-M   'P 1'
#
loop_
_entity.id
_entity.type
_entity.pdbx_description
1 polymer ?
#
loop_
_entity_poly.entity_id
_entity_poly.type
_entity_poly.pdbx_seq_one_letter_code
_entity_poly.pdbx_strand_id
1 'polypeptide(L)'
;MKIAVIDGQGGGIGRLIVEKLREALGNSCTILALGTNALAASVMLKAGANEGASGENAIVFSSSRVDIITGSVAILAANSYSGELTPRMAEAIASSEAV
;
A
#
# COMPACT_ATOMS: atom_id res chain seq x y z
N MET A 1 -5.13 1.68 14.92
CA MET A 1 -3.94 1.40 14.09
C MET A 1 -4.32 1.46 12.62
N LYS A 2 -3.64 2.29 11.84
CA LYS A 2 -3.78 2.43 10.38
C LYS A 2 -2.59 1.76 9.70
N ILE A 3 -2.88 0.79 8.84
CA ILE A 3 -1.89 0.05 8.06
C ILE A 3 -2.07 0.43 6.59
N ALA A 4 -1.04 0.99 5.96
CA ALA A 4 -1.00 1.10 4.52
C ALA A 4 -0.45 -0.21 3.93
N VAL A 5 -1.21 -0.83 3.03
CA VAL A 5 -0.69 -1.89 2.16
C VAL A 5 -0.43 -1.26 0.79
N ILE A 6 0.84 -1.23 0.40
CA ILE A 6 1.29 -0.67 -0.88
C ILE A 6 1.62 -1.80 -1.84
N ASP A 7 1.01 -1.76 -3.02
CA ASP A 7 1.31 -2.71 -4.09
C ASP A 7 1.25 -2.05 -5.48
N GLY A 8 1.94 -2.66 -6.43
CA GLY A 8 1.88 -2.30 -7.84
C GLY A 8 1.44 -3.46 -8.71
N GLN A 9 1.86 -3.49 -9.99
CA GLN A 9 1.77 -4.63 -10.92
C GLN A 9 0.73 -5.71 -10.55
N GLY A 10 -0.53 -5.47 -10.91
CA GLY A 10 -1.62 -6.45 -10.74
C GLY A 10 -2.16 -6.64 -9.33
N GLY A 11 -1.56 -6.06 -8.27
CA GLY A 11 -2.09 -6.06 -6.90
C GLY A 11 -2.05 -7.40 -6.18
N GLY A 12 -1.31 -8.38 -6.70
CA GLY A 12 -1.35 -9.76 -6.22
C GLY A 12 -0.80 -9.95 -4.82
N ILE A 13 0.32 -9.28 -4.49
CA ILE A 13 0.98 -9.40 -3.18
C ILE A 13 0.17 -8.64 -2.13
N GLY A 14 -0.24 -7.41 -2.45
CA GLY A 14 -1.08 -6.57 -1.61
C GLY A 14 -2.39 -7.25 -1.26
N ARG A 15 -3.04 -7.92 -2.22
CA ARG A 15 -4.24 -8.74 -1.97
C ARG A 15 -4.02 -9.74 -0.84
N LEU A 16 -2.95 -10.54 -0.96
CA LEU A 16 -2.64 -11.59 0.01
C LEU A 16 -2.33 -11.01 1.39
N ILE A 17 -1.60 -9.89 1.45
CA ILE A 17 -1.31 -9.19 2.70
C ILE A 17 -2.62 -8.71 3.35
N VAL A 18 -3.52 -8.08 2.60
CA VAL A 18 -4.81 -7.61 3.12
C VAL A 18 -5.65 -8.77 3.66
N GLU A 19 -5.76 -9.87 2.91
CA GLU A 19 -6.50 -11.08 3.33
C GLU A 19 -5.94 -11.62 4.66
N LYS A 20 -4.61 -11.69 4.79
CA LYS A 20 -3.95 -12.20 5.99
C LYS A 20 -4.08 -11.26 7.19
N LEU A 21 -3.98 -9.95 6.98
CA LEU A 21 -4.23 -8.96 8.02
C LEU A 21 -5.67 -9.04 8.52
N ARG A 22 -6.64 -9.24 7.63
CA ARG A 22 -8.05 -9.43 8.02
C ARG A 22 -8.29 -10.71 8.77
N GLU A 23 -7.68 -11.81 8.35
CA GLU A 23 -7.75 -13.09 9.06
C GLU A 23 -7.19 -12.96 10.48
N ALA A 24 -6.05 -12.30 10.65
CA ALA A 24 -5.36 -12.21 11.94
C ALA A 24 -5.92 -11.14 12.88
N LEU A 25 -6.33 -9.97 12.35
CA LEU A 25 -6.68 -8.79 13.14
C LEU A 25 -8.16 -8.41 13.05
N GLY A 26 -8.93 -9.00 12.13
CA GLY A 26 -10.33 -8.65 11.89
C GLY A 26 -10.52 -7.16 11.64
N ASN A 27 -11.43 -6.54 12.40
CA ASN A 27 -11.77 -5.12 12.30
C ASN A 27 -11.03 -4.23 13.31
N SER A 28 -10.02 -4.76 14.02
CA SER A 28 -9.26 -3.99 15.02
C SER A 28 -8.30 -2.95 14.41
N CYS A 29 -8.08 -3.02 13.10
CA CYS A 29 -7.24 -2.08 12.35
C CYS A 29 -7.94 -1.54 11.10
N THR A 30 -7.53 -0.34 10.70
CA THR A 30 -7.92 0.27 9.43
C THR A 30 -6.84 -0.04 8.39
N ILE A 31 -7.22 -0.64 7.28
CA ILE A 31 -6.33 -1.00 6.18
C ILE A 31 -6.57 -0.04 5.00
N LEU A 32 -5.55 0.71 4.62
CA LEU A 32 -5.53 1.55 3.42
C LEU A 32 -4.84 0.79 2.29
N ALA A 33 -5.58 0.49 1.23
CA ALA A 33 -5.07 -0.08 -0.01
C ALA A 33 -4.49 1.02 -0.90
N LEU A 34 -3.16 1.15 -0.95
CA LEU A 34 -2.48 2.14 -1.77
C LEU A 34 -1.86 1.47 -3.00
N GLY A 35 -2.52 1.59 -4.15
CA GLY A 35 -1.98 1.07 -5.40
C GLY A 35 -1.06 2.08 -6.08
N THR A 36 0.06 1.64 -6.66
CA THR A 36 0.78 2.48 -7.65
C THR A 36 -0.09 2.73 -8.90
N ASN A 37 -1.06 1.85 -9.16
CA ASN A 37 -2.10 1.98 -10.17
C ASN A 37 -3.50 1.63 -9.61
N ALA A 38 -4.55 1.99 -10.35
CA ALA A 38 -5.94 1.79 -9.92
C ALA A 38 -6.34 0.31 -9.80
N LEU A 39 -5.78 -0.58 -10.63
CA LEU A 39 -6.07 -2.01 -10.58
C LEU A 39 -5.58 -2.60 -9.25
N ALA A 40 -4.33 -2.32 -8.86
CA ALA A 40 -3.75 -2.81 -7.61
C ALA A 40 -4.57 -2.37 -6.38
N ALA A 41 -4.97 -1.09 -6.32
CA ALA A 41 -5.84 -0.59 -5.27
C ALA A 41 -7.20 -1.31 -5.24
N SER A 42 -7.82 -1.51 -6.41
CA SER A 42 -9.12 -2.18 -6.53
C SER A 42 -9.08 -3.64 -6.08
N VAL A 43 -7.98 -4.34 -6.34
CA VAL A 43 -7.80 -5.73 -5.94
C VAL A 43 -7.69 -5.84 -4.42
N MET A 44 -6.90 -4.97 -3.80
CA MET A 44 -6.77 -4.91 -2.33
C MET A 44 -8.08 -4.48 -1.63
N LEU A 45 -8.85 -3.57 -2.22
CA LEU A 45 -10.20 -3.22 -1.73
C LEU A 45 -11.13 -4.43 -1.72
N LYS A 46 -11.18 -5.19 -2.82
CA LYS A 46 -11.97 -6.44 -2.91
C LYS A 46 -11.50 -7.50 -1.91
N ALA A 47 -10.24 -7.45 -1.50
CA ALA A 47 -9.64 -8.32 -0.50
C ALA A 47 -10.04 -7.97 0.94
N GLY A 48 -10.67 -6.82 1.17
CA GLY A 48 -11.17 -6.40 2.48
C GLY A 48 -10.46 -5.18 3.08
N ALA A 49 -9.69 -4.40 2.31
CA ALA A 49 -9.21 -3.10 2.78
C ALA A 49 -10.39 -2.14 3.05
N ASN A 50 -10.24 -1.21 4.01
CA ASN A 50 -11.32 -0.27 4.34
C ASN A 50 -11.44 0.86 3.32
N GLU A 51 -10.29 1.37 2.89
CA GLU A 51 -10.16 2.51 2.01
C GLU A 51 -9.14 2.17 0.92
N GLY A 52 -9.28 2.77 -0.25
CA GLY A 52 -8.37 2.53 -1.35
C GLY A 52 -8.14 3.78 -2.18
N ALA A 53 -6.88 4.02 -2.52
CA ALA A 53 -6.44 5.13 -3.34
C ALA A 53 -5.29 4.68 -4.24
N SER A 54 -5.01 5.41 -5.31
CA SER A 54 -3.90 5.08 -6.20
C SER A 54 -3.19 6.30 -6.76
N GLY A 55 -1.95 6.10 -7.20
CA GLY A 55 -1.09 7.11 -7.81
C GLY A 55 -0.15 7.81 -6.81
N GLU A 56 0.76 8.62 -7.35
CA GLU A 56 1.89 9.19 -6.59
C GLU A 56 1.44 9.97 -5.37
N ASN A 57 0.51 10.90 -5.55
CA ASN A 57 0.09 11.76 -4.46
C ASN A 57 -0.66 10.99 -3.35
N ALA A 58 -1.41 9.94 -3.72
CA ALA A 58 -2.09 9.11 -2.72
C ALA A 58 -1.09 8.41 -1.80
N ILE A 59 -0.03 7.83 -2.38
CA ILE A 59 1.04 7.18 -1.63
C ILE A 59 1.80 8.21 -0.78
N VAL A 60 2.31 9.27 -1.40
CA VAL A 60 3.10 10.31 -0.71
C VAL A 60 2.33 10.95 0.44
N PHE A 61 1.05 11.27 0.22
CA PHE A 61 0.20 11.85 1.26
C PHE A 61 -0.06 10.84 2.38
N SER A 62 -0.31 9.58 2.07
CA SER A 62 -0.70 8.61 3.09
C SER A 62 0.49 8.08 3.89
N SER A 63 1.70 8.02 3.32
CA SER A 63 2.88 7.43 3.97
C SER A 63 3.21 8.07 5.32
N SER A 64 3.00 9.38 5.50
CA SER A 64 3.24 10.09 6.77
C SER A 64 2.03 10.09 7.73
N ARG A 65 0.95 9.37 7.39
CA ARG A 65 -0.35 9.43 8.09
C ARG A 65 -0.86 8.05 8.51
N VAL A 66 0.01 7.06 8.49
CA VAL A 66 -0.26 5.68 8.89
C VAL A 66 0.75 5.24 9.94
N ASP A 67 0.38 4.22 10.72
CA ASP A 67 1.23 3.69 11.78
C ASP A 67 2.19 2.61 11.24
N ILE A 68 1.77 1.90 10.18
CA ILE A 68 2.52 0.79 9.55
C ILE A 68 2.43 0.94 8.04
N ILE A 69 3.54 0.69 7.34
CA ILE A 69 3.56 0.50 5.89
C ILE A 69 4.04 -0.90 5.57
N THR A 70 3.29 -1.63 4.76
CA THR A 70 3.68 -2.98 4.33
C THR A 70 3.41 -3.18 2.84
N GLY A 71 4.15 -4.10 2.24
CA GLY A 71 4.11 -4.39 0.81
C GLY A 71 5.31 -5.24 0.41
N SER A 72 5.53 -5.42 -0.89
CA SER A 72 6.78 -6.04 -1.35
C SER A 72 7.97 -5.08 -1.15
N VAL A 73 9.19 -5.59 -1.03
CA VAL A 73 10.40 -4.74 -0.95
C VAL A 73 10.56 -3.81 -2.17
N ALA A 74 9.94 -4.15 -3.30
CA ALA A 74 10.00 -3.34 -4.51
C ALA A 74 9.33 -1.98 -4.36
N ILE A 75 8.49 -1.74 -3.33
CA ILE A 75 7.92 -0.41 -3.04
C ILE A 75 8.98 0.61 -2.58
N LEU A 76 10.20 0.17 -2.30
CA LEU A 76 11.36 1.04 -1.98
C LEU A 76 12.29 1.24 -3.17
N ALA A 77 12.13 0.46 -4.24
CA ALA A 77 12.99 0.53 -5.42
C ALA A 77 12.37 1.48 -6.44
N ALA A 78 12.87 2.72 -6.51
CA ALA A 78 12.41 3.70 -7.49
C ALA A 78 12.40 3.14 -8.92
N ASN A 79 11.34 3.46 -9.67
CA ASN A 79 11.05 2.97 -11.02
C ASN A 79 10.73 1.47 -11.10
N SER A 80 10.49 0.79 -9.98
CA SER A 80 9.96 -0.58 -10.00
C SER A 80 8.57 -0.64 -10.62
N TYR A 81 8.08 -1.87 -10.83
CA TYR A 81 6.79 -2.12 -11.46
C TYR A 81 6.67 -1.48 -12.86
N SER A 82 7.75 -1.53 -13.64
CA SER A 82 7.84 -0.90 -14.96
C SER A 82 7.56 0.61 -14.93
N GLY A 83 7.96 1.29 -13.86
CA GLY A 83 7.85 2.75 -13.70
C GLY A 83 6.60 3.24 -12.97
N GLU A 84 5.73 2.34 -12.49
CA GLU A 84 4.57 2.77 -11.69
C GLU A 84 4.99 3.33 -10.32
N LEU A 85 6.05 2.78 -9.72
CA LEU A 85 6.60 3.32 -8.47
C LEU A 85 7.58 4.45 -8.79
N THR A 86 7.18 5.68 -8.50
CA THR A 86 8.04 6.84 -8.76
C THR A 86 9.13 7.01 -7.68
N PRO A 87 10.23 7.73 -7.97
CA PRO A 87 11.22 8.07 -6.95
C PRO A 87 10.62 8.76 -5.73
N ARG A 88 9.62 9.63 -5.94
CA ARG A 88 8.95 10.37 -4.86
C ARG A 88 8.09 9.47 -3.97
N MET A 89 7.43 8.46 -4.55
CA MET A 89 6.75 7.43 -3.76
C MET A 89 7.76 6.68 -2.89
N ALA A 90 8.85 6.19 -3.48
CA ALA A 90 9.87 5.41 -2.78
C ALA A 90 10.47 6.21 -1.60
N GLU A 91 10.82 7.47 -1.83
CA GLU A 91 11.32 8.38 -0.79
C GLU A 91 10.29 8.58 0.33
N ALA A 92 9.03 8.87 0.00
CA ALA A 92 7.97 9.08 1.00
C ALA A 92 7.68 7.83 1.83
N ILE A 93 7.82 6.63 1.24
CA ILE A 93 7.70 5.36 1.96
C ILE A 93 8.91 5.16 2.88
N ALA A 94 10.12 5.31 2.36
CA ALA A 94 11.37 5.04 3.08
C ALA A 94 11.65 6.04 4.22
N SER A 95 11.15 7.28 4.10
CA SER A 95 11.33 8.34 5.09
C SER A 95 10.18 8.44 6.10
N SER A 96 9.18 7.56 6.02
CA SER A 96 8.06 7.57 6.96
C SER A 96 8.50 7.17 8.37
N GLU A 97 7.82 7.72 9.38
CA GLU A 97 7.91 7.26 10.77
C GLU A 97 7.10 5.98 11.03
N ALA A 98 6.31 5.54 10.06
CA ALA A 98 5.58 4.28 10.11
C ALA A 98 6.56 3.10 10.21
N VAL A 99 6.20 2.12 11.04
CA VAL A 99 7.02 0.92 11.31
C VAL A 99 6.81 -0.15 10.23
#